data_AF-A0A846ZV39-F1
#
_entry.id   AF-A0A846ZV39-F1
#
_cell.length_a   1.000
_cell.length_b   1.000
_cell.length_c   1.000
_cell.angle_alpha   90.00
_cell.angle_beta   90.00
_cell.angle_gamma   90.00
#
_symmetry.space_group_name_H-M   'P 1'
#
loop_
_entity.id
_entity.type
_entity.pdbx_description
1 polymer ?
#
loop_
_entity_poly.entity_id
_entity_poly.type
_entity_poly.pdbx_seq_one_letter_code
_entity_poly.pdbx_strand_id
1 'polypeptide(L)' 'MEKFTVEETNLMCFYDTGTRTGLIAALAAMSGHLEPDETELAELTRSVTKKLTAMSDEEYAGLSDTLIPDYEEQEG' A
#
# COMPACT_ATOMS: atom_id res chain seq x y z
N MET A 1 14.61 -4.44 9.08
CA MET A 1 13.26 -5.03 8.98
C MET A 1 12.48 -4.12 8.07
N GLU A 2 12.14 -4.59 6.88
CA GLU A 2 11.14 -3.90 6.06
C GLU A 2 9.85 -3.83 6.89
N LYS A 3 9.27 -2.63 7.02
CA LYS A 3 8.01 -2.43 7.77
C LYS A 3 6.85 -3.16 7.09
N PHE A 4 7.01 -3.49 5.81
CA PHE A 4 6.04 -4.17 4.95
C PHE A 4 6.65 -5.41 4.31
N THR A 5 5.81 -6.40 4.00
CA THR A 5 6.17 -7.55 3.16
C THR A 5 6.13 -7.15 1.68
N VAL A 6 6.68 -8.01 0.81
CA VAL A 6 6.63 -7.80 -0.65
C VAL A 6 5.19 -7.64 -1.16
N GLU A 7 4.26 -8.45 -0.67
CA GLU A 7 2.85 -8.39 -1.05
C GLU A 7 2.18 -7.07 -0.61
N GLU A 8 2.51 -6.62 0.59
CA GLU A 8 2.03 -5.34 1.11
C GLU A 8 2.58 -4.17 0.31
N THR A 9 3.89 -4.18 0.00
CA THR A 9 4.52 -3.16 -0.84
C THR A 9 3.90 -3.14 -2.23
N ASN A 10 3.69 -4.30 -2.86
CA ASN A 10 3.03 -4.40 -4.16
C ASN A 10 1.61 -3.83 -4.11
N LEU A 11 0.83 -4.18 -3.08
CA LEU A 11 -0.51 -3.62 -2.89
C LEU A 11 -0.46 -2.09 -2.75
N MET A 12 0.48 -1.58 -1.97
CA MET A 12 0.66 -0.14 -1.79
C MET A 12 1.03 0.55 -3.09
N CYS A 13 1.91 0.00 -3.92
CA CYS A 13 2.25 0.56 -5.23
C CYS A 13 1.04 0.67 -6.17
N PHE A 14 0.07 -0.23 -6.11
CA PHE A 14 -1.14 -0.15 -6.93
C PHE A 14 -2.10 0.97 -6.51
N TYR A 15 -2.14 1.28 -5.21
CA TYR A 15 -3.11 2.23 -4.63
C TYR A 15 -2.47 3.51 -4.10
N ASP A 16 -1.16 3.68 -4.27
CA ASP A 16 -0.47 4.89 -3.81
C ASP A 16 -0.99 6.11 -4.56
N THR A 17 -1.19 7.18 -3.79
CA THR A 17 -1.69 8.47 -4.25
C THR A 17 -0.68 9.58 -3.98
N GLY A 18 0.53 9.22 -3.53
CA GLY A 18 1.58 10.15 -3.09
C GLY A 18 1.40 10.64 -1.65
N THR A 19 0.35 10.23 -0.94
CA THR A 19 0.13 10.60 0.47
C THR A 19 -0.34 9.41 1.31
N ARG A 20 0.09 9.36 2.57
CA ARG A 20 -0.30 8.30 3.52
C ARG A 20 -1.80 8.20 3.68
N THR A 21 -2.45 9.34 3.89
CA THR A 21 -3.91 9.42 4.10
C THR A 21 -4.68 9.07 2.82
N GLY A 22 -4.18 9.48 1.66
CA GLY A 22 -4.77 9.11 0.37
C GLY A 22 -4.65 7.61 0.09
N LEU A 23 -3.51 6.99 0.36
CA LEU A 23 -3.33 5.53 0.25
C LEU A 23 -4.28 4.78 1.20
N ILE A 24 -4.39 5.19 2.47
CA ILE A 24 -5.35 4.60 3.41
C ILE A 24 -6.79 4.71 2.88
N ALA A 25 -7.16 5.86 2.33
CA ALA A 25 -8.50 6.08 1.77
C ALA A 25 -8.76 5.19 0.54
N ALA A 26 -7.78 5.05 -0.35
CA ALA A 26 -7.87 4.18 -1.52
C ALA A 26 -8.03 2.70 -1.13
N LEU A 27 -7.24 2.23 -0.16
CA LEU A 27 -7.33 0.88 0.39
C LEU A 27 -8.68 0.62 1.09
N ALA A 28 -9.20 1.60 1.83
CA ALA A 28 -10.51 1.50 2.47
C ALA A 28 -11.66 1.46 1.44
N ALA A 29 -11.56 2.25 0.36
CA ALA A 29 -12.52 2.19 -0.74
C ALA A 29 -12.49 0.82 -1.43
N MET A 30 -11.30 0.30 -1.76
CA MET A 30 -11.13 -1.02 -2.35
C MET A 30 -11.68 -2.13 -1.45
N SER A 31 -11.42 -2.06 -0.14
CA SER A 31 -11.95 -3.03 0.83
C SER A 31 -13.49 -3.09 0.84
N GLY A 32 -14.17 -1.98 0.50
CA GLY A 32 -15.63 -1.94 0.38
C GLY A 32 -16.19 -2.63 -0.86
N HIS A 33 -15.33 -2.96 -1.83
CA HIS A 33 -15.68 -3.67 -3.06
C HIS A 33 -15.36 -5.17 -3.00
N LEU A 34 -14.65 -5.63 -1.96
CA LEU A 34 -14.27 -7.03 -1.83
C LEU A 34 -15.48 -7.92 -1.56
N GLU A 35 -15.52 -9.06 -2.26
CA GLU A 35 -16.48 -10.12 -2.02
C GLU A 35 -16.13 -10.87 -0.71
N PRO A 36 -17.11 -11.49 -0.03
CA PRO A 36 -16.88 -12.18 1.25
C PRO A 36 -15.86 -13.33 1.17
N ASP A 37 -15.65 -13.91 -0.01
CA ASP A 37 -14.67 -14.98 -0.25
C ASP A 37 -13.24 -14.43 -0.48
N GLU A 38 -13.05 -13.12 -0.70
CA GLU A 38 -11.75 -12.47 -0.90
C GLU A 38 -11.05 -12.15 0.44
N THR A 39 -10.99 -13.15 1.32
CA THR A 39 -10.49 -12.99 2.70
C THR A 39 -9.00 -12.65 2.76
N GLU A 40 -8.18 -13.26 1.90
CA GLU A 40 -6.73 -12.98 1.87
C GLU A 40 -6.42 -11.53 1.51
N LEU A 41 -7.09 -10.98 0.49
CA LEU A 41 -6.92 -9.58 0.09
C LEU A 41 -7.46 -8.62 1.15
N ALA A 42 -8.57 -8.97 1.81
CA ALA A 42 -9.11 -8.21 2.93
C ALA A 42 -8.14 -8.18 4.12
N GLU A 43 -7.53 -9.32 4.47
CA GLU A 43 -6.54 -9.41 5.54
C GLU A 43 -5.26 -8.63 5.20
N LEU A 44 -4.77 -8.74 3.97
CA LEU A 44 -3.62 -7.99 3.48
C LEU A 44 -3.89 -6.48 3.57
N THR A 45 -5.02 -6.02 3.06
CA THR A 45 -5.41 -4.61 3.08
C THR A 45 -5.55 -4.08 4.51
N ARG A 46 -6.11 -4.90 5.41
CA ARG A 46 -6.21 -4.57 6.83
C ARG A 46 -4.84 -4.47 7.50
N SER A 47 -3.91 -5.38 7.17
CA SER A 47 -2.52 -5.33 7.69
C SER A 47 -1.83 -4.04 7.27
N VAL A 48 -1.87 -3.72 5.97
CA VAL A 48 -1.29 -2.48 5.42
C VAL A 48 -1.89 -1.25 6.07
N THR A 49 -3.22 -1.16 6.12
CA THR A 49 -3.93 0.00 6.69
C THR A 49 -3.57 0.22 8.16
N LYS A 50 -3.43 -0.86 8.95
CA LYS A 50 -3.03 -0.79 10.35
C LYS A 50 -1.61 -0.23 10.49
N LYS A 51 -0.67 -0.67 9.66
CA LYS A 51 0.73 -0.19 9.67
C LYS A 51 0.81 1.28 9.24
N LEU A 52 0.09 1.66 8.18
CA LEU A 52 0.00 3.06 7.72
C LEU A 52 -0.62 3.98 8.77
N THR A 53 -1.64 3.51 9.49
CA THR A 53 -2.26 4.31 10.56
C THR A 53 -1.32 4.49 11.76
N ALA A 54 -0.46 3.51 12.02
CA ALA A 54 0.49 3.53 13.13
C ALA A 54 1.77 4.36 12.85
N MET A 55 2.00 4.78 11.61
CA MET A 55 3.16 5.61 11.24
C MET A 55 2.77 7.06 11.01
N SER A 56 3.77 7.94 11.05
CA SER A 56 3.60 9.38 10.78
C SER A 56 3.71 9.69 9.28
N ASP A 57 3.29 10.89 8.86
CA ASP A 57 3.40 11.32 7.46
C ASP A 57 4.88 11.44 7.04
N GLU A 58 5.78 11.81 7.97
CA GLU A 58 7.22 11.89 7.74
C GLU A 58 7.84 10.51 7.50
N GLU A 59 7.38 9.49 8.23
CA GLU A 59 7.81 8.11 8.03
C GLU A 59 7.32 7.56 6.69
N TYR A 60 6.11 7.97 6.28
CA TYR A 60 5.56 7.61 4.99
C TYR A 60 6.32 8.26 3.83
N ALA A 61 6.73 9.52 3.96
CA ALA A 61 7.45 10.22 2.89
C ALA A 61 8.70 9.44 2.44
N GLY A 62 9.52 8.98 3.41
CA GLY A 62 10.69 8.16 3.10
C GLY A 62 10.37 6.75 2.61
N LEU A 63 9.16 6.24 2.85
CA LEU A 63 8.68 4.99 2.25
C LEU A 63 8.18 5.21 0.83
N SER A 64 7.51 6.33 0.55
CA SER A 64 6.94 6.61 -0.78
C SER A 64 8.02 6.68 -1.86
N ASP A 65 9.23 7.11 -1.50
CA ASP A 65 10.42 7.07 -2.37
C ASP A 65 10.80 5.64 -2.80
N THR A 66 10.35 4.61 -2.07
CA THR A 66 10.57 3.19 -2.37
C THR A 66 9.36 2.52 -3.02
N LEU A 67 8.18 3.15 -3.00
CA LEU A 67 6.95 2.68 -3.66
C LEU A 67 6.93 3.07 -5.14
N ILE A 68 8.10 3.02 -5.78
CA ILE A 68 8.21 3.28 -7.21
C ILE A 68 7.96 1.94 -7.90
N PRO A 69 7.02 1.87 -8.86
CA PRO A 69 6.90 0.71 -9.71
C PRO A 69 8.25 0.43 -10.34
N ASP A 70 8.79 -0.77 -10.13
CA ASP A 70 10.01 -1.23 -10.80
C ASP A 70 9.70 -1.54 -12.27
N TYR A 71 9.19 -0.54 -12.98
CA TYR A 71 9.27 -0.50 -14.43
C TYR A 71 10.70 -0.08 -14.73
N GLU A 72 11.58 -1.06 -14.94
CA GLU A 72 12.74 -0.83 -15.78
C GLU A 72 12.19 -0.21 -17.09
N GLU A 73 12.36 1.10 -17.28
CA GLU A 73 12.50 1.63 -18.63
C GLU A 73 13.70 0.87 -19.20
N GLN A 74 13.43 -0.23 -19.91
CA GLN A 74 14.37 -0.76 -20.87
C GLN A 74 14.53 0.36 -21.90
N GLU A 75 15.48 1.26 -21.65
CA GLU A 75 16.00 2.16 -22.65
C GLU A 75 16.41 1.29 -23.85
N GLY A 76 15.84 1.62 -25.01
CA GLY A 76 15.80 0.77 -26.21
C GLY A 76 17.13 0.53 -26.92
#